data_AF-A0A2M9P4E4-F1
#
_entry.id   AF-A0A2M9P4E4-F1
#
_cell.length_a   1.000
_cell.length_b   1.000
_cell.length_c   1.000
_cell.angle_alpha   90.00
_cell.angle_beta   90.00
_cell.angle_gamma   90.00
#
_symmetry.space_group_name_H-M   'P 1'
#
loop_
_entity.id
_entity.type
_entity.pdbx_description
1 polymer ?
#
loop_
_entity_poly.entity_id
_entity_poly.type
_entity_poly.pdbx_seq_one_letter_code
_entity_poly.pdbx_strand_id
1 'polypeptide(L)' 'EGVTIEDEVFVGHGVMFTNGLLPRATNLDGSLQRDGDWDCTPTLVRRGAAIGSNATIVCGVTIGGGRPGGRG' A
#
# COMPACT_ATOMS: atom_id res chain seq x y z
N GLU A 1 3.70 -8.81 1.77
CA GLU A 1 3.21 -8.07 2.95
C GLU A 1 2.91 -6.63 2.55
N GLY A 2 1.72 -6.11 2.89
CA GLY A 2 1.42 -4.68 2.76
C GLY A 2 0.60 -4.24 1.54
N VAL A 3 0.32 -5.09 0.56
CA VAL A 3 -0.62 -4.77 -0.53
C VAL A 3 -1.50 -5.97 -0.81
N THR A 4 -2.81 -5.76 -0.77
CA THR A 4 -3.83 -6.73 -1.20
C THR A 4 -4.49 -6.21 -2.45
N ILE A 5 -4.47 -7.00 -3.52
CA ILE A 5 -5.14 -6.70 -4.79
C ILE A 5 -6.24 -7.74 -4.97
N GLU A 6 -7.49 -7.28 -4.99
CA GLU A 6 -8.66 -8.12 -5.24
C GLU A 6 -8.81 -8.45 -6.75
N ASP A 7 -9.77 -9.30 -7.09
CA ASP A 7 -10.01 -9.75 -8.46
C ASP A 7 -10.35 -8.59 -9.42
N GLU A 8 -10.19 -8.79 -10.72
CA GLU A 8 -10.61 -7.83 -11.76
C GLU A 8 -9.96 -6.43 -11.63
N VAL A 9 -8.84 -6.34 -10.91
CA VAL A 9 -8.06 -5.10 -10.83
C VAL A 9 -7.15 -4.98 -12.05
N PHE A 10 -7.17 -3.81 -12.69
CA PHE A 10 -6.19 -3.44 -13.69
C PHE A 10 -5.03 -2.66 -13.06
N VAL A 11 -3.79 -3.14 -13.24
CA VAL A 11 -2.56 -2.44 -12.81
C VAL A 11 -1.76 -2.08 -14.05
N GLY A 12 -1.65 -0.78 -14.34
CA GLY A 12 -0.85 -0.27 -15.44
C GLY A 12 0.65 -0.53 -15.28
N HIS A 13 1.41 -0.24 -16.33
CA HIS A 13 2.86 -0.45 -16.33
C HIS A 13 3.55 0.50 -15.35
N GLY A 14 4.56 0.03 -14.62
CA GLY A 14 5.38 0.89 -13.76
C GLY A 14 4.67 1.42 -12.51
N VAL A 15 3.61 0.75 -12.03
CA VAL A 15 2.97 1.09 -10.76
C VAL A 15 3.87 0.70 -9.59
N MET A 16 4.02 1.62 -8.63
CA MET A 16 4.80 1.43 -7.41
C MET A 16 3.86 1.49 -6.20
N PHE A 17 3.96 0.51 -5.30
CA PHE A 17 3.30 0.56 -3.99
C PHE A 17 4.36 0.75 -2.91
N THR A 18 4.14 1.70 -2.00
CA THR A 18 4.89 1.72 -0.74
C THR A 18 4.19 0.85 0.29
N ASN A 19 4.94 0.38 1.29
CA ASN A 19 4.43 -0.39 2.44
C ASN A 19 4.93 0.16 3.79
N GLY A 20 5.63 1.30 3.77
CA GLY A 20 6.08 2.03 4.95
C GLY A 20 5.72 3.51 4.79
N LEU A 21 5.01 4.06 5.77
CA LEU A 21 4.50 5.44 5.71
C LEU A 21 5.62 6.46 5.99
N LEU A 22 6.56 6.08 6.84
CA LEU A 22 7.68 6.91 7.28
C LEU A 22 8.98 6.10 7.18
N PRO A 23 9.51 5.86 5.97
CA PRO A 23 10.74 5.11 5.80
C PRO A 23 11.90 5.87 6.44
N ARG A 24 12.71 5.16 7.23
CA ARG A 24 13.93 5.68 7.85
C ARG A 24 15.06 4.66 7.66
N ALA A 25 16.29 5.14 7.80
CA ALA A 25 17.46 4.25 7.86
C ALA A 25 17.83 3.89 9.31
N THR A 26 17.33 4.68 10.26
CA THR A 26 17.61 4.57 11.69
C THR A 26 16.35 4.71 12.52
N ASN A 27 16.36 4.08 13.69
CA ASN A 27 15.38 4.29 14.73
C ASN A 27 15.45 5.73 15.26
N LEU A 28 14.46 6.13 16.07
CA LEU A 28 14.39 7.48 16.65
C LEU A 28 15.58 7.80 17.57
N ASP A 29 16.25 6.78 18.11
CA ASP A 29 17.46 6.89 18.92
C ASP A 29 18.76 6.94 18.09
N GLY A 30 18.68 6.86 16.76
CA GLY A 30 19.82 6.86 15.85
C GLY A 30 20.49 5.51 15.62
N SER A 31 20.00 4.42 16.24
CA SER A 31 20.45 3.06 15.94
C SER A 31 20.00 2.62 14.55
N LEU A 32 20.77 1.75 13.88
CA LEU A 32 20.39 1.20 12.57
C LEU A 32 19.09 0.41 12.68
N GLN A 33 18.12 0.70 11.80
CA GLN A 33 16.91 -0.12 11.70
C GLN A 33 17.26 -1.54 11.28
N ARG A 34 16.63 -2.51 11.93
CA ARG A 34 16.74 -3.95 11.63
C ARG A 34 15.40 -4.49 11.14
N ASP A 35 15.43 -5.72 10.62
CA ASP A 35 14.22 -6.47 10.34
C ASP A 35 13.38 -6.59 11.62
N GLY A 36 12.18 -6.02 11.60
CA GLY A 36 11.25 -5.96 12.74
C GLY A 36 11.02 -4.54 13.31
N ASP A 37 11.91 -3.58 13.03
CA ASP A 37 11.73 -2.19 13.48
C ASP A 37 10.81 -1.36 12.56
N TRP A 38 10.39 -1.94 11.43
CA TRP A 38 9.55 -1.27 10.45
C TRP A 38 8.09 -1.74 10.58
N ASP A 39 7.17 -0.78 10.60
CA ASP A 39 5.73 -1.05 10.55
C ASP A 39 5.25 -1.17 9.10
N CYS A 40 4.78 -2.36 8.72
CA CYS A 40 4.15 -2.56 7.42
C CYS A 40 2.72 -1.98 7.43
N THR A 41 2.50 -0.92 6.66
CA THR A 41 1.18 -0.29 6.53
C THR A 41 0.48 -0.87 5.30
N PRO A 42 -0.67 -1.56 5.44
CA PRO A 42 -1.31 -2.24 4.32
C PRO A 42 -2.09 -1.30 3.40
N THR A 43 -2.12 -1.65 2.11
CA THR A 43 -2.94 -1.04 1.06
C THR A 43 -3.93 -2.08 0.56
N LEU A 44 -5.19 -1.67 0.34
CA LEU A 44 -6.21 -2.52 -0.28
C LEU A 44 -6.62 -1.95 -1.64
N VAL A 45 -6.48 -2.74 -2.70
CA VAL A 45 -6.99 -2.42 -4.03
C VAL A 45 -8.20 -3.31 -4.29
N ARG A 46 -9.37 -2.70 -4.37
CA ARG A 46 -10.64 -3.41 -4.44
C ARG A 46 -10.97 -3.93 -5.83
N ARG A 47 -11.85 -4.93 -5.87
CA ARG A 47 -12.31 -5.57 -7.09
C ARG A 47 -12.79 -4.54 -8.11
N GLY A 48 -12.35 -4.69 -9.35
CA GLY A 48 -12.73 -3.81 -10.46
C GLY A 48 -12.06 -2.43 -10.44
N ALA A 49 -11.12 -2.15 -9.52
CA ALA A 49 -10.34 -0.92 -9.56
C ALA A 49 -9.35 -0.90 -10.73
N ALA A 50 -9.01 0.29 -11.21
CA ALA A 50 -7.98 0.49 -12.23
C ALA A 50 -6.95 1.50 -11.75
N ILE A 51 -5.67 1.12 -11.82
CA ILE A 51 -4.53 1.98 -11.51
C ILE A 51 -3.80 2.28 -12.82
N GLY A 52 -3.68 3.56 -13.16
CA GLY A 52 -2.96 4.00 -14.36
C GLY A 52 -1.46 3.74 -14.30
N SER A 53 -0.80 3.70 -15.46
CA SER A 53 0.65 3.52 -15.56
C SER A 53 1.43 4.62 -14.82
N ASN A 54 2.61 4.27 -14.29
CA ASN A 54 3.52 5.13 -13.53
C ASN A 54 2.92 5.74 -12.24
N ALA A 55 1.79 5.22 -11.75
CA ALA A 55 1.24 5.66 -10.48
C ALA A 55 2.13 5.21 -9.31
N THR A 56 2.35 6.11 -8.35
CA THR A 56 2.94 5.78 -7.05
C THR A 56 1.86 5.84 -5.98
N ILE A 57 1.61 4.70 -5.35
CA ILE A 57 0.58 4.53 -4.33
C ILE A 57 1.26 4.50 -2.95
N VAL A 58 0.97 5.52 -2.14
CA VAL A 58 1.37 5.56 -0.73
C VAL A 58 0.55 4.54 0.06
N CYS A 59 1.21 3.80 0.94
CA CYS A 59 0.59 2.82 1.83
C CYS A 59 -0.52 3.41 2.72
N GLY A 60 -1.41 2.54 3.21
CA GLY A 60 -2.47 2.93 4.15
C GLY A 60 -3.74 3.43 3.47
N VAL A 61 -3.83 3.30 2.14
CA VAL A 61 -5.00 3.72 1.37
C VAL A 61 -5.83 2.51 0.92
N THR A 62 -7.10 2.78 0.60
CA THR A 62 -7.95 1.83 -0.11
C THR A 62 -8.33 2.42 -1.47
N ILE A 63 -8.07 1.68 -2.54
CA ILE A 63 -8.35 2.07 -3.92
C ILE A 63 -9.58 1.30 -4.41
N GLY A 64 -10.50 1.99 -5.08
CA GLY A 64 -11.74 1.42 -5.61
C GLY A 64 -12.98 1.78 -4.78
N GLY A 65 -14.11 1.92 -5.47
CA GLY A 65 -15.36 2.47 -4.95
C GLY A 65 -16.07 1.53 -3.99
N GLY A 66 -16.03 1.86 -2.70
CA GLY A 66 -16.78 1.20 -1.65
C GLY A 66 -16.42 1.80 -0.29
N ARG A 67 -17.35 1.86 0.66
CA ARG A 67 -16.96 2.16 2.04
C ARG A 67 -16.34 0.90 2.63
N PRO A 68 -15.25 0.95 3.41
CA PRO A 68 -14.85 -0.20 4.20
C PRO A 68 -16.03 -0.54 5.13
N GLY A 69 -16.72 -1.66 4.90
CA GLY A 69 -17.87 -2.11 5.70
C GLY A 69 -19.28 -1.79 5.16
N GLY A 70 -19.45 -1.33 3.92
CA GLY A 70 -20.78 -1.25 3.31
C GLY A 70 -21.25 -2.62 2.80
N ARG A 71 -22.11 -3.32 3.56
CA ARG A 71 -22.92 -4.41 3.01
C ARG A 71 -23.91 -3.81 2.01
N GLY A 72 -23.86 -4.28 0.77
CA GLY A 72 -24.98 -4.23 -0.16
C GLY A 72 -25.90 -5.42 0.03
#